data_AF-A0AAE1E6C1-F1
#
_entry.id   AF-A0AAE1E6C1-F1
#
_cell.length_a   1.000
_cell.length_b   1.000
_cell.length_c   1.000
_cell.angle_alpha   90.00
_cell.angle_beta   90.00
_cell.angle_gamma   90.00
#
_symmetry.space_group_name_H-M   'P 1'
#
loop_
_entity.id
_entity.type
_entity.pdbx_description
1 polymer ?
#
loop_
_entity_poly.entity_id
_entity_poly.type
_entity_poly.pdbx_seq_one_letter_code
_entity_poly.pdbx_strand_id
1 'polypeptide(L)'
;MASFNSAETVGITFKQSVGQKVDFRPYLALGAGVASLTQGRWMTGQPCDQGIIKNFKTIYRKLVLQKFISSFDDTGSTNAHLQMSLLDASVMAAASWNEVTPATIQNCFKHAGFVRESTDEREELPPVADESLTLSEVSNLFEKFARMTALAPQMSVQDFINIDETTETSAEMSLADIASSLQDTEPEGEAADEEDVTIPPVTSKMALKAIESVKTFMMQQQESETSIKALKLAMSLGNCVEQVANQTKKQSTIDAFFSPVNKNM
;
A
#
# COMPACT_ATOMS: atom_id res chain seq x y z
N MET A 1 -76.94 -6.31 14.94
CA MET A 1 -77.53 -6.65 13.63
C MET A 1 -76.74 -5.86 12.60
N ALA A 2 -75.78 -6.49 11.92
CA ALA A 2 -75.95 -7.10 10.58
C ALA A 2 -76.24 -5.98 9.54
N SER A 3 -75.47 -5.72 8.49
CA SER A 3 -74.65 -6.62 7.66
C SER A 3 -73.62 -5.84 6.82
N PHE A 4 -72.58 -6.57 6.38
CA PHE A 4 -71.69 -6.30 5.24
C PHE A 4 -72.45 -6.12 3.91
N ASN A 5 -71.98 -5.26 3.00
CA ASN A 5 -71.44 -5.70 1.70
C ASN A 5 -70.70 -4.60 0.90
N SER A 6 -69.86 -5.11 0.00
CA SER A 6 -68.72 -4.54 -0.74
C SER A 6 -69.06 -3.74 -2.02
N ALA A 7 -68.01 -3.11 -2.58
CA ALA A 7 -67.84 -2.53 -3.94
C ALA A 7 -68.53 -1.16 -4.17
N GLU A 8 -67.97 -0.14 -4.83
CA GLU A 8 -66.99 -0.10 -5.93
C GLU A 8 -66.49 1.35 -6.17
N THR A 9 -65.27 1.48 -6.70
CA THR A 9 -64.78 2.52 -7.64
C THR A 9 -64.78 4.00 -7.23
N VAL A 10 -63.62 4.48 -6.77
CA VAL A 10 -63.23 5.89 -6.96
C VAL A 10 -62.08 5.94 -7.95
N GLY A 11 -62.38 6.47 -9.15
CA GLY A 11 -61.46 6.58 -10.26
C GLY A 11 -60.24 7.43 -9.92
N ILE A 12 -59.06 6.92 -10.29
CA ILE A 12 -57.82 7.67 -10.27
C ILE A 12 -57.77 8.50 -11.55
N THR A 13 -57.99 9.80 -11.41
CA THR A 13 -57.74 10.76 -12.49
C THR A 13 -56.23 10.89 -12.68
N PHE A 14 -55.68 10.31 -13.76
CA PHE A 14 -54.30 10.53 -14.16
C PHE A 14 -54.13 11.98 -14.63
N LYS A 15 -53.51 12.82 -13.80
CA LYS A 15 -52.74 13.97 -14.32
C LYS A 15 -51.34 13.47 -14.64
N GLN A 16 -51.11 13.22 -15.92
CA GLN A 16 -49.79 13.04 -16.48
C GLN A 16 -49.03 14.35 -16.30
N SER A 17 -48.15 14.41 -15.29
CA SER A 17 -47.14 15.47 -15.17
C SER A 17 -45.78 14.83 -15.33
N VAL A 18 -45.14 15.24 -16.41
CA VAL A 18 -43.86 14.78 -16.94
C VAL A 18 -42.74 15.12 -15.95
N GLY A 19 -41.93 14.11 -15.60
CA GLY A 19 -40.56 14.28 -15.14
C GLY A 19 -40.38 14.75 -13.69
N GLN A 20 -40.42 13.83 -12.73
CA GLN A 20 -39.79 14.04 -11.43
C GLN A 20 -38.78 12.93 -11.17
N LYS A 21 -37.51 13.33 -11.19
CA LYS A 21 -36.34 12.50 -10.89
C LYS A 21 -36.46 12.02 -9.44
N VAL A 22 -36.62 10.72 -9.24
CA VAL A 22 -36.68 10.13 -7.90
C VAL A 22 -35.27 10.18 -7.32
N ASP A 23 -35.07 11.03 -6.33
CA ASP A 23 -33.79 11.25 -5.66
C ASP A 23 -33.57 10.10 -4.65
N PHE A 24 -32.78 9.10 -5.04
CA PHE A 24 -32.31 8.07 -4.11
C PHE A 24 -31.16 8.64 -3.29
N ARG A 25 -31.46 9.10 -2.07
CA ARG A 25 -30.47 9.39 -1.04
C ARG A 25 -30.24 8.14 -0.18
N PRO A 26 -29.10 7.43 -0.29
CA PRO A 26 -28.68 6.54 0.79
C PRO A 26 -28.02 7.41 1.86
N TYR A 27 -28.77 7.76 2.90
CA TYR A 27 -28.18 8.23 4.17
C TYR A 27 -27.72 7.01 4.95
N LEU A 28 -26.41 6.86 5.13
CA LEU A 28 -25.87 6.36 6.39
C LEU A 28 -25.25 7.55 7.10
N ALA A 29 -25.99 8.03 8.10
CA ALA A 29 -25.58 9.10 8.98
C ALA A 29 -24.48 8.62 9.93
N LEU A 30 -23.23 8.99 9.62
CA LEU A 30 -22.12 9.00 10.58
C LEU A 30 -21.44 10.37 10.51
N GLY A 31 -21.89 11.28 11.38
CA GLY A 31 -21.13 12.28 12.13
C GLY A 31 -20.01 13.15 11.53
N ALA A 32 -19.70 13.11 10.24
CA ALA A 32 -18.68 13.97 9.62
C ALA A 32 -19.25 14.62 8.37
N GLY A 33 -19.07 15.94 8.24
CA GLY A 33 -19.63 16.74 7.16
C GLY A 33 -19.22 16.23 5.78
N VAL A 34 -20.09 15.45 5.15
CA VAL A 34 -19.93 14.98 3.78
C VAL A 34 -20.10 16.17 2.86
N ALA A 35 -19.02 16.59 2.21
CA ALA A 35 -19.08 17.58 1.14
C ALA A 35 -19.91 17.00 -0.01
N SER A 36 -21.05 17.62 -0.31
CA SER A 36 -21.93 17.20 -1.40
C SER A 36 -21.24 17.42 -2.74
N LEU A 37 -20.69 16.36 -3.35
CA LEU A 37 -20.12 16.39 -4.69
C LEU A 37 -21.23 16.15 -5.72
N THR A 38 -21.50 17.14 -6.57
CA THR A 38 -22.48 17.02 -7.67
C THR A 38 -21.99 16.04 -8.74
N GLN A 39 -22.89 15.21 -9.25
CA GLN A 39 -22.60 14.13 -10.21
C GLN A 39 -21.83 14.65 -11.44
N GLY A 40 -20.63 14.11 -11.67
CA GLY A 40 -19.66 14.53 -12.68
C GLY A 40 -18.33 15.07 -12.10
N ARG A 41 -18.33 15.51 -10.82
CA ARG A 41 -17.13 16.01 -10.10
C ARG A 41 -16.38 14.92 -9.32
N TRP A 42 -16.95 13.73 -9.21
CA TRP A 42 -16.42 12.64 -8.39
C TRP A 42 -15.15 12.00 -8.96
N MET A 43 -14.86 12.12 -10.26
CA MET A 43 -13.59 11.67 -10.86
C MET A 43 -12.50 12.75 -10.78
N THR A 44 -12.87 14.03 -10.89
CA THR A 44 -11.90 15.15 -10.87
C THR A 44 -11.59 15.67 -9.47
N GLY A 45 -12.36 15.25 -8.45
CA GLY A 45 -12.23 15.69 -7.07
C GLY A 45 -11.68 14.65 -6.10
N GLN A 46 -11.13 13.51 -6.56
CA GLN A 46 -10.52 12.55 -5.62
C GLN A 46 -9.08 12.98 -5.32
N PRO A 47 -8.70 13.22 -4.04
CA PRO A 47 -7.33 13.59 -3.70
C PRO A 47 -6.30 12.53 -4.11
N CYS A 48 -6.71 11.26 -4.16
CA CYS A 48 -5.88 10.15 -4.62
C CYS A 48 -5.38 10.37 -6.06
N ASP A 49 -6.27 10.81 -6.95
CA ASP A 49 -5.97 11.09 -8.36
C ASP A 49 -5.27 12.43 -8.57
N GLN A 50 -5.26 13.31 -7.56
CA GLN A 50 -4.58 14.61 -7.59
C GLN A 50 -3.09 14.55 -7.22
N GLY A 51 -2.47 13.36 -7.27
CA GLY A 51 -1.02 13.20 -7.15
C GLY A 51 -0.57 12.20 -6.09
N ILE A 52 -1.42 11.79 -5.14
CA ILE A 52 -1.04 10.81 -4.10
C ILE A 52 -0.67 9.47 -4.75
N ILE A 53 -1.52 8.95 -5.64
CA ILE A 53 -1.24 7.70 -6.36
C ILE A 53 0.00 7.83 -7.22
N LYS A 54 0.14 8.96 -7.94
CA LYS A 54 1.30 9.21 -8.80
C LYS A 54 2.62 9.23 -8.01
N ASN A 55 2.64 9.90 -6.85
CA ASN A 55 3.81 9.95 -5.99
C ASN A 55 4.15 8.55 -5.46
N PHE A 56 3.14 7.84 -4.94
CA PHE A 56 3.29 6.45 -4.50
C PHE A 56 3.86 5.54 -5.60
N LYS A 57 3.30 5.57 -6.81
CA LYS A 57 3.80 4.79 -7.97
C LYS A 57 5.25 5.13 -8.26
N THR A 58 5.61 6.41 -8.27
CA THR A 58 6.97 6.88 -8.56
C THR A 58 7.98 6.32 -7.55
N ILE A 59 7.68 6.40 -6.25
CA ILE A 59 8.53 5.88 -5.19
C ILE A 59 8.61 4.35 -5.26
N TYR A 60 7.48 3.66 -5.48
CA TYR A 60 7.48 2.22 -5.63
C TYR A 60 8.37 1.76 -6.78
N ARG A 61 8.24 2.41 -7.94
CA ARG A 61 9.02 2.12 -9.15
C ARG A 61 10.52 2.39 -8.95
N LYS A 62 10.87 3.41 -8.16
CA LYS A 62 12.26 3.66 -7.70
C LYS A 62 12.81 2.44 -6.95
N LEU A 63 12.08 1.93 -5.96
CA LEU A 63 12.50 0.77 -5.17
C LEU A 63 12.65 -0.49 -6.05
N VAL A 64 11.76 -0.69 -7.02
CA VAL A 64 11.84 -1.80 -7.99
C VAL A 64 13.13 -1.74 -8.79
N LEU A 65 13.46 -0.56 -9.33
CA LEU A 65 14.70 -0.37 -10.09
C LEU A 65 15.94 -0.60 -9.21
N GLN A 66 15.95 -0.08 -7.99
CA GLN A 66 17.06 -0.27 -7.05
C GLN A 66 17.29 -1.76 -6.77
N LYS A 67 16.23 -2.51 -6.45
CA LYS A 67 16.33 -3.94 -6.19
C LYS A 67 16.88 -4.71 -7.39
N PHE A 68 16.40 -4.40 -8.59
CA PHE A 68 16.90 -5.04 -9.81
C PHE A 68 18.38 -4.75 -10.02
N ILE A 69 18.77 -3.47 -9.93
CA ILE A 69 20.15 -3.04 -10.13
C ILE A 69 21.08 -3.72 -9.12
N SER A 70 20.70 -3.81 -7.85
CA SER A 70 21.47 -4.54 -6.84
C SER A 70 21.60 -6.03 -7.17
N SER A 71 20.50 -6.68 -7.57
CA SER A 71 20.54 -8.11 -7.94
C SER A 71 21.42 -8.38 -9.17
N PHE A 72 21.49 -7.44 -10.10
CA PHE A 72 22.37 -7.51 -11.25
C PHE A 72 23.83 -7.32 -10.84
N ASP A 73 24.12 -6.32 -10.00
CA ASP A 73 25.49 -6.06 -9.52
C ASP A 73 26.07 -7.29 -8.77
N ASP A 74 25.22 -8.08 -8.11
CA ASP A 74 25.61 -9.32 -7.41
C ASP A 74 25.80 -10.53 -8.34
N THR A 75 24.97 -10.68 -9.38
CA THR A 75 24.94 -11.89 -10.24
C THR A 75 25.64 -11.73 -11.58
N GLY A 76 25.86 -10.49 -12.03
CA GLY A 76 26.44 -10.15 -13.33
C GLY A 76 25.61 -10.60 -14.54
N SER A 77 24.36 -11.01 -14.34
CA SER A 77 23.51 -11.57 -15.40
C SER A 77 22.14 -10.89 -15.44
N THR A 78 21.71 -10.51 -16.65
CA THR A 78 20.34 -10.07 -16.92
C THR A 78 19.31 -11.20 -16.79
N ASN A 79 19.78 -12.46 -16.78
CA ASN A 79 18.94 -13.66 -16.62
C ASN A 79 18.66 -14.01 -15.16
N ALA A 80 19.17 -13.23 -14.20
CA ALA A 80 18.59 -13.23 -12.87
C ALA A 80 17.17 -12.70 -13.03
N HIS A 81 16.22 -13.62 -13.26
CA HIS A 81 14.80 -13.32 -13.20
C HIS A 81 14.59 -12.46 -11.97
N LEU A 82 13.95 -11.30 -12.13
CA LEU A 82 13.63 -10.38 -11.06
C LEU A 82 12.69 -11.15 -10.12
N GLN A 83 13.26 -11.92 -9.19
CA GLN A 83 12.54 -12.73 -8.21
C GLN A 83 12.01 -11.75 -7.18
N MET A 84 10.89 -11.12 -7.51
CA MET A 84 10.12 -10.30 -6.60
C MET A 84 9.09 -11.21 -5.94
N SER A 85 9.31 -11.56 -4.69
CA SER A 85 8.29 -12.25 -3.90
C SER A 85 7.15 -11.30 -3.56
N LEU A 86 5.98 -11.84 -3.21
CA LEU A 86 4.85 -11.05 -2.72
C LEU A 86 5.21 -10.29 -1.43
N LEU A 87 6.05 -10.89 -0.57
CA LEU A 87 6.55 -10.23 0.64
C LEU A 87 7.39 -9.00 0.29
N ASP A 88 8.29 -9.11 -0.69
CA ASP A 88 9.08 -7.98 -1.15
C ASP A 88 8.21 -6.85 -1.69
N ALA A 89 7.25 -7.18 -2.56
CA ALA A 89 6.30 -6.21 -3.09
C ALA A 89 5.51 -5.50 -1.98
N SER A 90 5.06 -6.25 -0.97
CA SER A 90 4.34 -5.72 0.19
C SER A 90 5.19 -4.79 1.04
N VAL A 91 6.45 -5.17 1.32
CA VAL A 91 7.41 -4.35 2.06
C VAL A 91 7.72 -3.07 1.30
N MET A 92 7.92 -3.16 -0.02
CA MET A 92 8.20 -2.00 -0.88
C MET A 92 6.99 -1.06 -0.97
N ALA A 93 5.77 -1.60 -1.05
CA ALA A 93 4.54 -0.81 -1.01
C ALA A 93 4.42 -0.06 0.32
N ALA A 94 4.65 -0.72 1.46
CA ALA A 94 4.63 -0.07 2.76
C ALA A 94 5.72 1.02 2.89
N ALA A 95 6.94 0.75 2.41
CA ALA A 95 8.02 1.73 2.39
C ALA A 95 7.66 2.95 1.52
N SER A 96 7.09 2.72 0.35
CA SER A 96 6.68 3.77 -0.58
C SER A 96 5.59 4.65 0.00
N TRP A 97 4.60 4.06 0.68
CA TRP A 97 3.57 4.81 1.38
C TRP A 97 4.13 5.69 2.50
N ASN A 98 5.10 5.19 3.26
CA ASN A 98 5.73 5.94 4.34
C ASN A 98 6.59 7.12 3.85
N GLU A 99 7.04 7.09 2.59
CA GLU A 99 7.73 8.22 1.95
C GLU A 99 6.77 9.28 1.39
N VAL A 100 5.48 8.96 1.20
CA VAL A 100 4.49 9.97 0.81
C VAL A 100 4.29 10.96 1.95
N THR A 101 4.80 12.18 1.77
CA THR A 101 4.79 13.18 2.84
C THR A 101 3.38 13.71 3.14
N PRO A 102 3.09 14.09 4.40
CA PRO A 102 1.86 14.79 4.73
C PRO A 102 1.67 16.09 3.94
N ALA A 103 2.75 16.74 3.52
CA ALA A 103 2.71 17.95 2.68
C ALA A 103 2.17 17.65 1.28
N THR A 104 2.65 16.57 0.63
CA THR A 104 2.08 16.08 -0.63
C THR A 104 0.59 15.81 -0.48
N ILE A 105 0.19 15.06 0.56
CA ILE A 105 -1.22 14.73 0.80
C ILE A 105 -2.06 16.01 0.96
N GLN A 106 -1.62 16.96 1.79
CA GLN A 106 -2.32 18.23 1.98
C GLN A 106 -2.47 19.00 0.66
N ASN A 107 -1.42 19.05 -0.16
CA ASN A 107 -1.48 19.72 -1.46
C ASN A 107 -2.46 19.03 -2.42
N CYS A 108 -2.48 17.70 -2.48
CA CYS A 108 -3.47 16.96 -3.27
C CYS A 108 -4.92 17.24 -2.82
N PHE A 109 -5.17 17.31 -1.51
CA PHE A 109 -6.48 17.68 -0.97
C PHE A 109 -6.86 19.14 -1.26
N LYS A 110 -5.89 20.07 -1.26
CA LYS A 110 -6.10 21.46 -1.72
C LYS A 110 -6.50 21.49 -3.19
N HIS A 111 -5.77 20.80 -4.06
CA HIS A 111 -6.08 20.72 -5.50
C HIS A 111 -7.43 20.07 -5.78
N ALA A 112 -7.82 19.06 -5.00
CA ALA A 112 -9.14 18.45 -5.07
C ALA A 112 -10.28 19.35 -4.55
N GLY A 113 -9.97 20.52 -4.00
CA GLY A 113 -10.94 21.53 -3.57
C GLY A 113 -11.53 21.30 -2.17
N PHE A 114 -10.86 20.53 -1.31
CA PHE A 114 -11.31 20.26 0.07
C PHE A 114 -10.93 21.37 1.06
N VAL A 115 -10.12 22.33 0.66
CA VAL A 115 -9.77 23.49 1.51
C VAL A 115 -10.68 24.67 1.16
N ARG A 116 -11.40 25.18 2.16
CA ARG A 116 -12.18 26.41 2.05
C ARG A 116 -11.20 27.58 2.12
N GLU A 117 -11.06 28.28 1.01
CA GLU A 117 -10.23 29.48 0.86
C GLU A 117 -10.73 30.55 1.86
N SER A 118 -10.03 30.75 2.98
CA SER A 118 -10.12 32.01 3.70
C SER A 118 -9.31 33.02 2.90
N THR A 119 -10.00 33.72 1.99
CA THR A 119 -9.62 34.97 1.31
C THR A 119 -8.12 35.24 1.09
N ASP A 120 -7.77 35.35 -0.20
CA ASP A 120 -6.49 35.83 -0.74
C ASP A 120 -5.28 34.95 -0.44
N GLU A 121 -5.06 33.98 -1.33
CA GLU A 121 -3.75 33.67 -1.94
C GLU A 121 -3.94 32.42 -2.81
N ARG A 122 -4.28 32.63 -4.09
CA ARG A 122 -4.08 31.62 -5.13
C ARG A 122 -2.58 31.60 -5.47
N GLU A 123 -1.77 31.33 -4.45
CA GLU A 123 -0.34 31.15 -4.61
C GLU A 123 -0.16 29.82 -5.36
N GLU A 124 0.44 29.87 -6.55
CA GLU A 124 1.03 28.68 -7.15
C GLU A 124 2.14 28.23 -6.20
N LEU A 125 1.77 27.40 -5.23
CA LEU A 125 2.70 26.89 -4.24
C LEU A 125 3.75 26.06 -4.97
N PRO A 126 5.04 26.23 -4.62
CA PRO A 126 6.13 25.60 -5.33
C PRO A 126 5.94 24.07 -5.34
N PRO A 127 6.36 23.40 -6.44
CA PRO A 127 6.36 21.94 -6.47
C PRO A 127 7.05 21.42 -5.22
N VAL A 128 6.44 20.42 -4.56
CA VAL A 128 7.02 19.79 -3.37
C VAL A 128 8.43 19.37 -3.77
N ALA A 129 9.45 20.02 -3.21
CA ALA A 129 10.83 19.89 -3.67
C ALA A 129 11.29 18.41 -3.75
N ASP A 130 10.68 17.58 -2.91
CA ASP A 130 10.88 16.14 -2.81
C ASP A 130 10.39 15.33 -4.03
N GLU A 131 9.26 15.72 -4.64
CA GLU A 131 8.70 15.01 -5.81
C GLU A 131 9.54 15.20 -7.08
N SER A 132 10.12 16.39 -7.26
CA SER A 132 11.01 16.64 -8.40
C SER A 132 12.34 15.90 -8.26
N LEU A 133 12.84 15.76 -7.03
CA LEU A 133 14.08 15.04 -6.75
C LEU A 133 13.88 13.53 -6.94
N THR A 134 12.80 12.97 -6.40
CA THR A 134 12.47 11.55 -6.57
C THR A 134 12.28 11.17 -8.05
N LEU A 135 11.63 12.01 -8.86
CA LEU A 135 11.48 11.76 -10.29
C LEU A 135 12.83 11.79 -11.04
N SER A 136 13.74 12.69 -10.65
CA SER A 136 15.10 12.74 -11.21
C SER A 136 15.88 11.47 -10.85
N GLU A 137 15.79 11.00 -9.61
CA GLU A 137 16.42 9.76 -9.16
C GLU A 137 15.88 8.54 -9.92
N VAL A 138 14.56 8.44 -10.09
CA VAL A 138 13.93 7.36 -10.88
C VAL A 138 14.42 7.40 -12.31
N SER A 139 14.52 8.59 -12.91
CA SER A 139 15.01 8.76 -14.28
C SER A 139 16.45 8.26 -14.44
N ASN A 140 17.33 8.62 -13.50
CA ASN A 140 18.72 8.16 -13.50
C ASN A 140 18.84 6.64 -13.33
N LEU A 141 18.04 6.05 -12.42
CA LEU A 141 18.00 4.61 -12.22
C LEU A 141 17.46 3.88 -13.45
N PHE A 142 16.43 4.44 -14.09
CA PHE A 142 15.83 3.87 -15.29
C PHE A 142 16.80 3.89 -16.46
N GLU A 143 17.57 4.97 -16.64
CA GLU A 143 18.65 5.01 -17.63
C GLU A 143 19.74 3.98 -17.34
N LYS A 144 20.15 3.83 -16.07
CA LYS A 144 21.12 2.80 -15.67
C LYS A 144 20.57 1.41 -16.04
N PHE A 145 19.32 1.12 -15.69
CA PHE A 145 18.64 -0.12 -16.03
C PHE A 145 18.59 -0.40 -17.54
N ALA A 146 18.20 0.59 -18.35
CA ALA A 146 18.13 0.46 -19.80
C ALA A 146 19.50 0.13 -20.42
N ARG A 147 20.56 0.79 -19.95
CA ARG A 147 21.94 0.49 -20.38
C ARG A 147 22.38 -0.92 -20.00
N MET A 148 22.04 -1.39 -18.79
CA MET A 148 22.42 -2.72 -18.29
C MET A 148 21.71 -3.86 -19.05
N THR A 149 20.46 -3.65 -19.42
CA THR A 149 19.63 -4.67 -20.08
C THR A 149 19.77 -4.67 -21.61
N ALA A 150 20.56 -3.75 -22.17
CA ALA A 150 20.66 -3.49 -23.61
C ALA A 150 19.30 -3.24 -24.31
N LEU A 151 18.25 -2.96 -23.53
CA LEU A 151 16.99 -2.42 -24.00
C LEU A 151 17.26 -0.94 -24.25
N ALA A 152 17.59 -0.57 -25.49
CA ALA A 152 17.49 0.82 -25.93
C ALA A 152 16.12 1.39 -25.48
N PRO A 153 16.00 2.69 -25.14
CA PRO A 153 14.79 3.21 -24.51
C PRO A 153 13.60 3.17 -25.48
N GLN A 154 12.92 2.02 -25.54
CA GLN A 154 11.67 1.82 -26.26
C GLN A 154 10.50 2.46 -25.48
N MET A 155 10.72 2.78 -24.20
CA MET A 155 9.73 3.33 -23.29
C MET A 155 10.31 4.53 -22.55
N SER A 156 9.47 5.53 -22.28
CA SER A 156 9.86 6.65 -21.42
C SER A 156 9.79 6.28 -19.94
N VAL A 157 10.45 7.06 -19.09
CA VAL A 157 10.34 6.92 -17.63
C VAL A 157 8.88 7.08 -17.18
N GLN A 158 8.11 7.95 -17.84
CA GLN A 158 6.71 8.19 -17.49
C GLN A 158 5.82 6.99 -17.86
N ASP A 159 6.10 6.34 -18.98
CA ASP A 159 5.41 5.10 -19.39
C ASP A 159 5.76 3.96 -18.44
N PHE A 160 7.01 3.89 -17.96
CA PHE A 160 7.41 2.92 -16.95
C PHE A 160 6.70 3.13 -15.61
N ILE A 161 6.58 4.37 -15.16
CA ILE A 161 5.87 4.69 -13.91
C ILE A 161 4.39 4.29 -14.01
N ASN A 162 3.78 4.52 -15.17
CA ASN A 162 2.35 4.30 -15.42
C ASN A 162 2.06 2.99 -16.17
N ILE A 163 2.98 2.02 -16.16
CA ILE A 163 2.81 0.77 -16.92
C ILE A 163 1.57 -0.03 -16.50
N ASP A 164 1.10 0.19 -15.27
CA ASP A 164 -0.09 -0.43 -14.68
C ASP A 164 -1.40 0.33 -14.96
N GLU A 165 -1.37 1.47 -15.66
CA GLU A 165 -2.55 2.32 -15.86
C GLU A 165 -3.71 1.61 -16.57
N THR A 166 -3.40 0.70 -17.50
CA THR A 166 -4.40 -0.09 -18.23
C THR A 166 -4.67 -1.46 -17.60
N THR A 167 -4.18 -1.70 -16.38
CA THR A 167 -4.38 -3.00 -15.70
C THR A 167 -5.79 -3.03 -15.11
N GLU A 168 -6.60 -3.95 -15.60
CA GLU A 168 -7.93 -4.21 -15.03
C GLU A 168 -7.76 -4.70 -13.58
N THR A 169 -8.17 -3.86 -12.63
CA THR A 169 -8.03 -4.11 -11.19
C THR A 169 -9.31 -4.68 -10.56
N SER A 170 -10.43 -4.62 -11.29
CA SER A 170 -11.71 -5.18 -10.89
C SER A 170 -12.42 -5.74 -12.10
N ALA A 171 -13.05 -6.91 -11.95
CA ALA A 171 -14.10 -7.32 -12.87
C ALA A 171 -15.24 -6.29 -12.79
N GLU A 172 -15.87 -5.98 -13.94
CA GLU A 172 -17.09 -5.19 -13.96
C GLU A 172 -18.20 -5.98 -13.27
N MET A 173 -18.37 -5.79 -11.97
CA MET A 173 -19.43 -6.42 -11.20
C MET A 173 -20.72 -5.65 -11.46
N SER A 174 -21.71 -6.31 -12.08
CA SER A 174 -22.99 -5.66 -12.34
C SER A 174 -23.74 -5.40 -11.03
N LEU A 175 -24.69 -4.48 -11.04
CA LEU A 175 -25.55 -4.25 -9.86
C LEU A 175 -26.31 -5.53 -9.43
N ALA A 176 -26.54 -6.47 -10.35
CA ALA A 176 -27.15 -7.76 -10.04
C ALA A 176 -26.19 -8.67 -9.26
N ASP A 177 -24.90 -8.67 -9.63
CA ASP A 177 -23.86 -9.45 -8.95
C ASP A 177 -23.56 -8.90 -7.54
N ILE A 178 -23.65 -7.58 -7.35
CA ILE A 178 -23.58 -6.95 -6.01
C ILE A 178 -24.77 -7.39 -5.15
N ALA A 179 -25.97 -7.46 -5.73
CA ALA A 179 -27.19 -7.82 -5.01
C ALA A 179 -27.22 -9.30 -4.62
N SER A 180 -26.69 -10.20 -5.45
CA SER A 180 -26.55 -11.62 -5.11
C SER A 180 -25.48 -11.87 -4.05
N SER A 181 -24.35 -11.14 -4.12
CA SER A 181 -23.27 -11.27 -3.12
C SER A 181 -23.68 -10.85 -1.70
N LEU A 182 -24.70 -10.00 -1.55
CA LEU A 182 -25.32 -9.67 -0.25
C LEU A 182 -26.27 -10.75 0.27
N GLN A 183 -26.68 -11.72 -0.56
CA GLN A 183 -27.56 -12.83 -0.20
C GLN A 183 -26.78 -14.11 0.13
N ASP A 184 -25.59 -14.27 -0.43
CA ASP A 184 -24.76 -15.45 -0.22
C ASP A 184 -23.87 -15.27 1.03
N THR A 185 -24.36 -15.76 2.17
CA THR A 185 -23.55 -15.98 3.38
C THR A 185 -23.22 -17.46 3.49
N GLU A 186 -22.28 -17.95 2.67
CA GLU A 186 -21.61 -19.24 2.89
C GLU A 186 -20.12 -19.07 2.55
N PRO A 187 -19.20 -19.66 3.33
CA PRO A 187 -17.77 -19.48 3.13
C PRO A 187 -17.25 -20.45 2.07
N GLU A 188 -17.13 -19.99 0.82
CA GLU A 188 -16.35 -20.73 -0.17
C GLU A 188 -14.85 -20.47 0.05
N GLY A 189 -14.25 -21.34 0.87
CA GLY A 189 -12.81 -21.45 1.01
C GLY A 189 -12.25 -22.30 -0.12
N GLU A 190 -11.88 -21.67 -1.23
CA GLU A 190 -10.97 -22.28 -2.19
C GLU A 190 -9.55 -22.19 -1.64
N ALA A 191 -9.06 -23.31 -1.10
CA ALA A 191 -7.66 -23.48 -0.76
C ALA A 191 -6.87 -23.57 -2.08
N ALA A 192 -6.35 -22.44 -2.54
CA ALA A 192 -5.27 -22.42 -3.50
C ALA A 192 -4.04 -23.05 -2.82
N ASP A 193 -3.55 -24.15 -3.39
CA ASP A 193 -2.26 -24.76 -3.04
C ASP A 193 -1.16 -23.77 -3.47
N GLU A 194 -0.90 -22.78 -2.61
CA GLU A 194 0.30 -21.95 -2.71
C GLU A 194 1.49 -22.82 -2.30
N GLU A 195 2.37 -23.14 -3.25
CA GLU A 195 3.70 -23.66 -2.93
C GLU A 195 4.40 -22.62 -2.03
N ASP A 196 4.35 -22.85 -0.72
CA ASP A 196 5.02 -22.03 0.28
C ASP A 196 6.52 -22.02 -0.01
N VAL A 197 7.00 -20.92 -0.57
CA VAL A 197 8.42 -20.65 -0.70
C VAL A 197 8.95 -20.46 0.72
N THR A 198 9.34 -21.55 1.37
CA THR A 198 9.83 -21.54 2.74
C THR A 198 11.13 -20.73 2.79
N ILE A 199 11.03 -19.46 3.19
CA ILE A 199 12.20 -18.62 3.44
C ILE A 199 12.97 -19.27 4.60
N PRO A 200 14.26 -19.61 4.43
CA PRO A 200 15.01 -20.28 5.50
C PRO A 200 15.04 -19.38 6.73
N PRO A 201 14.71 -19.91 7.93
CA PRO A 201 14.61 -19.09 9.13
C PRO A 201 16.00 -18.55 9.52
N VAL A 202 16.13 -17.22 9.53
CA VAL A 202 17.35 -16.54 9.97
C VAL A 202 17.42 -16.59 11.50
N THR A 203 18.49 -17.19 12.03
CA THR A 203 18.69 -17.24 13.49
C THR A 203 19.09 -15.86 14.04
N SER A 204 18.71 -15.55 15.28
CA SER A 204 19.07 -14.29 15.94
C SER A 204 20.60 -14.06 15.96
N LYS A 205 21.39 -15.14 16.04
CA LYS A 205 22.86 -15.07 15.99
C LYS A 205 23.39 -14.60 14.63
N MET A 206 22.78 -15.08 13.54
CA MET A 206 23.15 -14.64 12.18
C MET A 206 22.76 -13.17 11.96
N ALA A 207 21.57 -12.76 12.42
CA ALA A 207 21.11 -11.38 12.33
C ALA A 207 22.05 -10.40 13.08
N LEU A 208 22.43 -10.72 14.33
CA LEU A 208 23.37 -9.89 15.10
C LEU A 208 24.73 -9.74 14.43
N LYS A 209 25.26 -10.82 13.84
CA LYS A 209 26.54 -10.77 13.10
C LYS A 209 26.46 -9.88 11.85
N ALA A 210 25.33 -9.91 11.14
CA ALA A 210 25.10 -9.03 10.00
C ALA A 210 25.02 -7.56 10.43
N ILE A 211 24.29 -7.26 11.52
CA ILE A 211 24.19 -5.91 12.09
C ILE A 211 25.56 -5.38 12.52
N GLU A 212 26.40 -6.20 13.14
CA GLU A 212 27.77 -5.82 13.53
C GLU A 212 28.65 -5.50 12.31
N SER A 213 28.45 -6.24 11.21
CA SER A 213 29.13 -5.98 9.94
C SER A 213 28.72 -4.63 9.34
N VAL A 214 27.41 -4.33 9.37
CA VAL A 214 26.86 -3.01 8.96
C VAL A 214 27.40 -1.89 9.83
N LYS A 215 27.44 -2.07 11.16
CA LYS A 215 27.99 -1.09 12.10
C LYS A 215 29.46 -0.80 11.79
N THR A 216 30.26 -1.84 11.60
CA THR A 216 31.70 -1.72 11.30
C THR A 216 31.91 -0.98 9.98
N PHE A 217 31.15 -1.31 8.95
CA PHE A 217 31.21 -0.63 7.65
C PHE A 217 30.86 0.86 7.78
N MET A 218 29.79 1.21 8.51
CA MET A 218 29.41 2.61 8.73
C MET A 218 30.44 3.40 9.53
N MET A 219 31.14 2.77 10.49
CA MET A 219 32.24 3.40 11.24
C MET A 219 33.49 3.66 10.39
N GLN A 220 33.68 2.92 9.29
CA GLN A 220 34.80 3.09 8.36
C GLN A 220 34.56 4.20 7.33
N GLN A 221 33.31 4.64 7.15
CA GLN A 221 32.98 5.77 6.29
C GLN A 221 33.26 7.10 7.00
N GLN A 222 33.44 8.19 6.24
CA GLN A 222 33.62 9.53 6.82
C GLN A 222 32.43 9.91 7.72
N GLU A 223 32.70 10.62 8.82
CA GLU A 223 31.66 11.11 9.73
C GLU A 223 30.75 12.09 8.98
N SER A 224 29.59 11.60 8.57
CA SER A 224 28.50 12.38 7.99
C SER A 224 27.29 12.26 8.89
N GLU A 225 26.37 13.23 8.81
CA GLU A 225 25.13 13.16 9.56
C GLU A 225 24.35 11.86 9.25
N THR A 226 24.44 11.39 8.00
CA THR A 226 23.85 10.14 7.54
C THR A 226 24.46 8.91 8.20
N SER A 227 25.79 8.84 8.34
CA SER A 227 26.45 7.69 9.00
C SER A 227 26.11 7.62 10.49
N ILE A 228 25.97 8.75 11.17
CA ILE A 228 25.53 8.81 12.57
C ILE A 228 24.08 8.31 12.72
N LYS A 229 23.17 8.73 11.83
CA LYS A 229 21.77 8.25 11.83
C LYS A 229 21.71 6.75 11.56
N ALA A 230 22.45 6.26 10.58
CA ALA A 230 22.52 4.83 10.25
C ALA A 230 23.06 3.98 11.42
N LEU A 231 24.09 4.46 12.13
CA LEU A 231 24.63 3.78 13.31
C LEU A 231 23.60 3.67 14.45
N LYS A 232 22.82 4.74 14.69
CA LYS A 232 21.75 4.71 15.70
C LYS A 232 20.66 3.70 15.34
N LEU A 233 20.27 3.63 14.07
CA LEU A 233 19.30 2.65 13.57
C LEU A 233 19.83 1.22 13.68
N ALA A 234 21.11 0.99 13.35
CA ALA A 234 21.72 -0.34 13.51
C ALA A 234 21.73 -0.79 14.98
N MET A 235 21.97 0.12 15.92
CA MET A 235 21.92 -0.17 17.36
C MET A 235 20.50 -0.49 17.84
N SER A 236 19.49 0.27 17.42
CA SER A 236 18.09 -0.02 17.79
C SER A 236 17.62 -1.35 17.21
N LEU A 237 18.02 -1.68 15.98
CA LEU A 237 17.73 -2.96 15.36
C LEU A 237 18.38 -4.12 16.12
N GLY A 238 19.65 -3.96 16.55
CA GLY A 238 20.34 -4.94 17.39
C GLY A 238 19.60 -5.23 18.69
N ASN A 239 19.15 -4.19 19.40
CA ASN A 239 18.37 -4.34 20.62
C ASN A 239 17.05 -5.07 20.38
N CYS A 240 16.38 -4.80 19.25
CA CYS A 240 15.14 -5.50 18.87
C CYS A 240 15.39 -7.01 18.68
N VAL A 241 16.46 -7.37 17.96
CA VAL A 241 16.83 -8.78 17.74
C VAL A 241 17.14 -9.48 19.06
N GLU A 242 17.85 -8.83 19.98
CA GLU A 242 18.12 -9.38 21.32
C GLU A 242 16.84 -9.57 22.14
N GLN A 243 15.91 -8.61 22.09
CA GLN A 243 14.64 -8.70 22.78
C GLN A 243 13.81 -9.89 22.27
N VAL A 244 13.71 -10.08 20.95
CA VAL A 244 13.05 -11.23 20.33
C VAL A 244 13.75 -12.54 20.70
N ALA A 245 15.08 -12.57 20.69
CA ALA A 245 15.87 -13.73 21.11
C ALA A 245 15.67 -14.08 22.59
N ASN A 246 15.39 -13.10 23.44
CA ASN A 246 15.15 -13.31 24.86
C ASN A 246 13.69 -13.73 25.14
N GLN A 247 12.72 -13.25 24.36
CA GLN A 247 11.32 -13.70 24.44
C GLN A 247 11.14 -15.17 24.03
N THR A 248 12.00 -15.67 23.13
CA THR A 248 11.97 -17.06 22.64
C THR A 248 12.68 -18.05 23.58
N LYS A 249 13.53 -17.58 24.50
CA LYS A 249 14.16 -18.42 25.53
C LYS A 249 13.15 -18.75 26.63
N LYS A 250 12.47 -19.90 26.54
CA LYS A 250 11.70 -20.46 27.65
C LYS A 250 12.64 -21.20 28.60
N GLN A 251 12.66 -20.78 29.87
CA GLN A 251 13.35 -21.52 30.93
C GLN A 251 12.62 -22.86 31.13
N SER A 252 13.34 -23.97 31.11
CA SER A 252 12.75 -25.27 31.42
C SER A 252 12.23 -25.27 32.85
N THR A 253 11.02 -25.80 33.06
CA THR A 253 10.46 -26.00 34.40
C THR A 253 11.38 -26.89 35.21
N ILE A 254 11.48 -26.61 36.51
CA ILE A 254 12.40 -27.30 37.42
C ILE A 254 12.18 -28.83 37.43
N ASP A 255 10.97 -29.28 37.11
CA ASP A 255 10.59 -30.69 36.99
C ASP A 255 11.34 -31.41 35.86
N ALA A 256 11.80 -30.69 34.82
CA ALA A 256 12.66 -31.26 33.79
C ALA A 256 14.07 -31.61 34.30
N PHE A 257 14.47 -31.08 35.46
CA PHE A 257 15.75 -31.34 36.09
C PHE A 257 15.72 -32.53 37.05
N PHE A 258 14.53 -32.88 37.56
CA PHE A 258 14.35 -33.99 38.48
C PHE A 258 13.85 -35.22 37.73
N SER A 259 14.73 -36.20 37.53
CA SER A 259 14.34 -37.51 37.02
C SER A 259 13.28 -38.15 37.93
N PRO A 260 12.23 -38.80 37.38
CA PRO A 260 11.22 -39.45 38.20
C PRO A 260 11.87 -40.53 39.07
N VAL A 261 11.70 -40.42 40.38
CA VAL A 261 12.18 -41.42 41.34
C VAL A 261 11.42 -42.72 41.07
N ASN A 262 12.13 -43.71 40.54
CA ASN A 262 11.58 -45.03 40.26
C ASN A 262 11.25 -45.72 41.60
N LYS A 263 9.99 -45.59 42.03
CA LYS A 263 9.44 -46.35 43.17
C LYS A 263 9.05 -47.74 42.70
N ASN A 264 10.03 -48.61 42.49
CA ASN A 264 9.81 -50.06 42.39
C ASN A 264 10.89 -50.78 43.20
N MET A 265 10.65 -50.89 44.50
CA MET A 265 11.21 -51.91 45.40
C MET A 265 10.11 -52.34 46.37
#